data_AF-B1Y8X1-F1
#
_entry.id   AF-B1Y8X1-F1
#
_cell.length_a   1.000
_cell.length_b   1.000
_cell.length_c   1.000
_cell.angle_alpha   90.00
_cell.angle_beta   90.00
_cell.angle_gamma   90.00
#
_symmetry.space_group_name_H-M   'P 1'
#
loop_
_entity.id
_entity.type
_entity.pdbx_description
1 polymer ?
#
loop_
_entity_poly.entity_id
_entity_poly.type
_entity_poly.pdbx_seq_one_letter_code
_entity_poly.pdbx_strand_id
1 'polypeptide(L)'
;MRWLYLTYVIYWSSVALSAALALAGHPLVDPRALEKAYNETAALPYEQRLLQSAAYVAAVALMSYPALIYAATAFGVVTAAMAGAFGLGPALVNSAVMQLVLLFLEEVARWHPAAQYLAGRRVDWRRYLLWVAAALSLAGVLSL
;
A
#
# COMPACT_ATOMS: atom_id res chain seq x y z
N MET A 1 -16.01 5.51 -4.87
CA MET A 1 -16.47 6.11 -3.61
C MET A 1 -16.69 5.07 -2.52
N ARG A 2 -17.54 4.05 -2.69
CA ARG A 2 -17.69 2.98 -1.66
C ARG A 2 -16.39 2.20 -1.39
N TRP A 3 -15.57 1.95 -2.43
CA TRP A 3 -14.31 1.21 -2.30
C TRP A 3 -13.18 2.04 -1.67
N LEU A 4 -13.00 3.31 -2.05
CA LEU A 4 -12.13 4.28 -1.35
C LEU A 4 -12.42 4.37 0.14
N TYR A 5 -13.70 4.37 0.49
CA TYR A 5 -14.08 4.37 1.90
C TYR A 5 -13.71 3.06 2.59
N LEU A 6 -13.87 1.92 1.92
CA LEU A 6 -13.52 0.62 2.49
C LEU A 6 -12.00 0.46 2.68
N THR A 7 -11.18 0.80 1.69
CA THR A 7 -9.70 0.73 1.79
C THR A 7 -9.19 1.66 2.89
N TYR A 8 -9.75 2.87 2.98
CA TYR A 8 -9.47 3.81 4.06
C TYR A 8 -9.84 3.26 5.45
N VAL A 9 -11.04 2.70 5.59
CA VAL A 9 -11.50 2.08 6.86
C VAL A 9 -10.61 0.92 7.25
N ILE A 10 -10.28 0.02 6.31
CA ILE A 10 -9.39 -1.12 6.55
C ILE A 10 -8.02 -0.65 6.99
N TYR A 11 -7.45 0.34 6.29
CA TYR A 11 -6.16 0.91 6.64
C TYR A 11 -6.16 1.45 8.08
N TRP A 12 -7.09 2.34 8.44
CA TRP A 12 -7.10 2.96 9.77
C TRP A 12 -7.50 1.98 10.88
N SER A 13 -8.35 1.00 10.59
CA SER A 13 -8.64 -0.09 11.53
C SER A 13 -7.40 -0.92 11.79
N SER A 14 -6.60 -1.18 10.76
CA SER A 14 -5.33 -1.91 10.88
C SER A 14 -4.30 -1.10 11.67
N VAL A 15 -4.20 0.22 11.45
CA VAL A 15 -3.36 1.13 12.25
C VAL A 15 -3.77 1.07 13.72
N ALA A 16 -5.05 1.28 14.02
CA ALA A 16 -5.57 1.33 15.38
C ALA A 16 -5.37 -0.01 16.12
N LEU A 17 -5.68 -1.13 15.46
CA LEU A 17 -5.50 -2.46 16.02
C LEU A 17 -4.02 -2.77 16.28
N SER A 18 -3.15 -2.46 15.32
CA SER A 18 -1.70 -2.71 15.46
C SER A 18 -1.08 -1.85 16.55
N ALA A 19 -1.50 -0.58 16.65
CA ALA A 19 -1.08 0.33 17.72
C ALA A 19 -1.56 -0.16 19.09
N ALA A 20 -2.82 -0.60 19.21
CA ALA A 20 -3.35 -1.15 20.45
C ALA A 20 -2.60 -2.41 20.90
N LEU A 21 -2.29 -3.32 19.96
CA LEU A 21 -1.49 -4.52 20.23
C LEU A 21 -0.06 -4.17 20.66
N ALA A 22 0.57 -3.18 20.01
CA ALA A 22 1.89 -2.70 20.41
C ALA A 22 1.88 -2.08 21.82
N LEU A 23 0.86 -1.28 22.16
CA LEU A 23 0.67 -0.73 23.50
C LEU A 23 0.44 -1.81 24.56
N ALA A 24 -0.18 -2.94 24.18
CA ALA A 24 -0.34 -4.11 25.03
C ALA A 24 0.92 -4.99 25.14
N GLY A 25 2.04 -4.59 24.53
CA GLY A 25 3.30 -5.35 24.55
C GLY A 25 3.39 -6.47 23.50
N HIS A 26 2.46 -6.51 22.55
CA HIS A 26 2.41 -7.51 21.47
C HIS A 26 2.52 -6.85 20.08
N PRO A 27 3.66 -6.21 19.74
CA PRO A 27 3.80 -5.57 18.44
C PRO A 27 3.73 -6.60 17.31
N LEU A 28 2.91 -6.33 16.29
CA LEU A 28 2.83 -7.17 15.09
C LEU A 28 4.09 -7.12 14.23
N VAL A 29 4.83 -6.01 14.31
CA VAL A 29 6.12 -5.80 13.66
C VAL A 29 7.06 -5.22 14.72
N ASP A 30 8.19 -5.85 14.93
CA ASP A 30 9.22 -5.34 15.86
C ASP A 30 9.77 -4.00 15.33
N PRO A 31 9.66 -2.90 16.10
CA PRO A 31 10.18 -1.60 15.69
C PRO A 31 11.66 -1.61 15.31
N ARG A 32 12.50 -2.40 16.00
CA ARG A 32 13.93 -2.48 15.69
C ARG A 32 14.20 -3.22 14.39
N ALA A 33 13.44 -4.28 14.12
CA ALA A 33 13.52 -4.99 12.86
C ALA A 33 13.07 -4.10 11.70
N LEU A 34 12.03 -3.29 11.90
CA LEU A 34 11.56 -2.32 10.92
C LEU A 34 12.60 -1.24 10.66
N GLU A 35 13.20 -0.66 11.71
CA GLU A 35 14.24 0.36 11.57
C GLU A 35 15.43 -0.18 10.74
N LYS A 36 15.89 -1.38 11.08
CA LYS A 36 16.95 -2.07 10.34
C LYS A 36 16.56 -2.28 8.88
N ALA A 37 15.38 -2.86 8.62
CA ALA A 37 14.91 -3.14 7.26
C ALA A 37 14.74 -1.86 6.42
N TYR A 38 14.28 -0.77 7.03
CA TYR A 38 14.13 0.53 6.38
C TYR A 38 15.49 1.08 5.94
N ASN A 39 16.48 1.08 6.85
CA ASN A 39 17.83 1.54 6.55
C ASN A 39 18.54 0.67 5.51
N GLU A 40 18.38 -0.66 5.59
CA GLU A 40 18.90 -1.59 4.60
C GLU A 40 18.27 -1.36 3.22
N THR A 41 16.95 -1.15 3.18
CA THR A 41 16.23 -0.88 1.93
C THR A 41 16.66 0.45 1.32
N ALA A 42 16.87 1.49 2.12
CA ALA A 42 17.38 2.78 1.66
C ALA A 42 18.79 2.69 1.04
N ALA A 43 19.60 1.72 1.47
CA ALA A 43 20.94 1.46 0.94
C ALA A 43 20.95 0.59 -0.34
N LEU A 44 19.80 0.02 -0.74
CA LEU A 44 19.73 -0.81 -1.93
C LEU A 44 19.88 0.01 -3.22
N PRO A 45 20.44 -0.59 -4.29
CA PRO A 45 20.42 0.00 -5.62
C PRO A 45 18.99 0.37 -6.05
N TYR A 46 18.86 1.46 -6.81
CA TYR A 46 17.57 1.98 -7.27
C TYR A 46 16.72 0.91 -7.96
N GLU A 47 17.33 0.06 -8.78
CA GLU A 47 16.65 -1.00 -9.52
C GLU A 47 15.96 -2.01 -8.58
N GLN A 48 16.58 -2.29 -7.42
CA GLN A 48 16.02 -3.21 -6.43
C GLN A 48 14.88 -2.56 -5.65
N ARG A 49 15.02 -1.27 -5.27
CA ARG A 49 13.95 -0.48 -4.63
C ARG A 49 12.74 -0.36 -5.57
N LEU A 50 13.00 -0.13 -6.86
CA LEU A 50 11.99 -0.08 -7.91
C LEU A 50 11.24 -1.41 -8.04
N LEU A 51 11.97 -2.53 -8.07
CA LEU A 51 11.35 -3.84 -8.20
C LEU A 51 10.43 -4.16 -7.00
N GLN A 52 10.87 -3.82 -5.77
CA GLN A 52 10.04 -3.99 -4.57
C GLN A 52 8.77 -3.14 -4.63
N SER A 53 8.88 -1.86 -5.02
CA SER A 53 7.73 -0.97 -5.15
C SER A 53 6.78 -1.42 -6.28
N ALA A 54 7.32 -1.85 -7.41
CA ALA A 54 6.55 -2.35 -8.54
C ALA A 54 5.81 -3.66 -8.23
N ALA A 55 6.33 -4.49 -7.32
CA ALA A 55 5.67 -5.72 -6.90
C ALA A 55 4.28 -5.48 -6.30
N TYR A 56 4.09 -4.39 -5.54
CA TYR A 56 2.76 -4.02 -5.02
C TYR A 56 1.79 -3.67 -6.15
N VAL A 57 2.26 -2.91 -7.14
CA VAL A 57 1.45 -2.54 -8.31
C VAL A 57 1.10 -3.79 -9.12
N ALA A 58 2.06 -4.68 -9.35
CA ALA A 58 1.85 -5.93 -10.06
C ALA A 58 0.85 -6.83 -9.34
N ALA A 59 0.96 -6.97 -8.01
CA ALA A 59 0.01 -7.76 -7.21
C ALA A 59 -1.42 -7.26 -7.36
N VAL A 60 -1.65 -5.95 -7.28
CA VAL A 60 -2.99 -5.36 -7.46
C VAL A 60 -3.46 -5.42 -8.91
N ALA A 61 -2.56 -5.25 -9.89
CA ALA A 61 -2.88 -5.42 -11.30
C ALA A 61 -3.27 -6.86 -11.65
N LEU A 62 -2.73 -7.87 -10.94
CA LEU A 62 -3.05 -9.28 -11.20
C LEU A 62 -4.28 -9.75 -10.42
N MET A 63 -4.44 -9.29 -9.17
CA MET A 63 -5.45 -9.83 -8.24
C MET A 63 -6.54 -8.83 -7.85
N SER A 64 -6.49 -7.59 -8.33
CA SER A 64 -7.52 -6.55 -8.10
C SER A 64 -7.80 -6.31 -6.60
N TYR A 65 -9.08 -6.22 -6.21
CA TYR A 65 -9.53 -5.88 -4.85
C TYR A 65 -8.95 -6.76 -3.73
N PRO A 66 -8.83 -8.10 -3.86
CA PRO A 66 -8.12 -8.93 -2.89
C PRO A 66 -6.72 -8.41 -2.51
N ALA A 67 -5.88 -8.12 -3.50
CA ALA A 67 -4.53 -7.60 -3.26
C ALA A 67 -4.57 -6.16 -2.72
N LEU A 68 -5.54 -5.35 -3.14
CA LEU A 68 -5.74 -4.00 -2.61
C LEU A 68 -6.08 -4.01 -1.11
N ILE A 69 -6.96 -4.92 -0.68
CA ILE A 69 -7.34 -5.10 0.73
C ILE A 69 -6.13 -5.55 1.56
N TYR A 70 -5.36 -6.49 1.02
CA TYR A 70 -4.12 -6.93 1.65
C TYR A 70 -3.12 -5.78 1.80
N ALA A 71 -2.90 -5.01 0.73
CA ALA A 71 -2.00 -3.84 0.75
C ALA A 71 -2.45 -2.79 1.76
N ALA A 72 -3.75 -2.46 1.81
CA ALA A 72 -4.30 -1.51 2.79
C ALA A 72 -4.05 -1.97 4.24
N THR A 73 -4.21 -3.26 4.50
CA THR A 73 -3.95 -3.86 5.81
C THR A 73 -2.47 -3.78 6.16
N ALA A 74 -1.60 -4.26 5.26
CA ALA A 74 -0.15 -4.27 5.45
C ALA A 74 0.41 -2.86 5.67
N PHE A 75 -0.01 -1.89 4.86
CA PHE A 75 0.41 -0.49 5.02
C PHE A 75 -0.08 0.12 6.33
N GLY A 76 -1.27 -0.25 6.80
CA GLY A 76 -1.78 0.16 8.12
C GLY A 76 -0.93 -0.39 9.26
N VAL A 77 -0.60 -1.68 9.22
CA VAL A 77 0.30 -2.33 10.21
C VAL A 77 1.68 -1.66 10.21
N VAL A 78 2.28 -1.47 9.04
CA VAL A 78 3.60 -0.82 8.91
C VAL A 78 3.56 0.62 9.42
N THR A 79 2.49 1.37 9.16
CA THR A 79 2.37 2.75 9.65
C THR A 79 2.34 2.81 11.17
N ALA A 80 1.63 1.89 11.83
CA ALA A 80 1.66 1.82 13.29
C ALA A 80 3.06 1.47 13.82
N ALA A 81 3.75 0.54 13.17
CA ALA A 81 5.11 0.16 13.53
C ALA A 81 6.14 1.28 13.30
N MET A 82 5.96 2.09 12.25
CA MET A 82 6.76 3.29 11.97
C MET A 82 6.71 4.28 13.14
N ALA A 83 5.55 4.41 13.82
CA ALA A 83 5.44 5.28 14.98
C ALA A 83 6.29 4.79 16.15
N GLY A 84 6.41 3.48 16.33
CA GLY A 84 7.26 2.87 17.35
C GLY A 84 8.76 2.95 17.02
N ALA A 85 9.12 2.87 15.74
CA ALA A 85 10.51 2.87 15.29
C ALA A 85 11.11 4.29 15.15
N PHE A 86 10.34 5.22 14.57
CA PHE A 86 10.85 6.54 14.19
C PHE A 86 10.05 7.71 14.81
N GLY A 87 9.02 7.43 15.58
CA GLY A 87 8.13 8.42 16.18
C GLY A 87 6.94 8.82 15.29
N LEU A 88 6.06 9.66 15.85
CA LEU A 88 4.77 10.02 15.24
C LEU A 88 4.91 10.83 13.94
N GLY A 89 5.89 11.74 13.86
CA GLY A 89 6.07 12.59 12.67
C GLY A 89 6.31 11.77 11.39
N PRO A 90 7.34 10.90 11.37
CA PRO A 90 7.58 10.00 10.24
C PRO A 90 6.41 9.06 9.94
N ALA A 91 5.70 8.57 10.97
CA ALA A 91 4.51 7.74 10.77
C ALA A 91 3.38 8.49 10.06
N LEU A 92 3.15 9.77 10.38
CA LEU A 92 2.17 10.62 9.70
C LEU A 92 2.54 10.85 8.24
N VAL A 93 3.80 11.15 7.95
CA VAL A 93 4.29 11.29 6.57
C VAL A 93 4.10 9.98 5.80
N ASN A 94 4.51 8.85 6.38
CA ASN A 94 4.29 7.53 5.80
C ASN A 94 2.81 7.28 5.52
N SER A 95 1.92 7.65 6.46
CA SER A 95 0.47 7.46 6.27
C SER A 95 -0.06 8.23 5.08
N ALA A 96 0.37 9.48 4.88
CA ALA A 96 -0.04 10.30 3.75
C ALA A 96 0.43 9.69 2.41
N VAL A 97 1.67 9.22 2.37
CA VAL A 97 2.23 8.53 1.19
C VAL A 97 1.43 7.26 0.90
N MET A 98 1.22 6.39 1.89
CA MET A 98 0.50 5.13 1.70
C MET A 98 -0.94 5.33 1.24
N GLN A 99 -1.63 6.37 1.72
CA GLN A 99 -2.98 6.72 1.27
C GLN A 99 -2.98 7.15 -0.21
N LEU A 100 -1.98 7.92 -0.64
CA LEU A 100 -1.84 8.29 -2.05
C LEU A 100 -1.57 7.06 -2.93
N VAL A 101 -0.73 6.12 -2.46
CA VAL A 101 -0.50 4.84 -3.15
C VAL A 101 -1.78 4.03 -3.27
N LEU A 102 -2.51 3.86 -2.16
CA LEU A 102 -3.78 3.11 -2.15
C LEU A 102 -4.82 3.71 -3.09
N LEU A 103 -4.84 5.03 -3.27
CA LEU A 103 -5.73 5.70 -4.23
C LEU A 103 -5.43 5.27 -5.67
N PHE A 104 -4.15 5.23 -6.06
CA PHE A 104 -3.75 4.77 -7.39
C PHE A 104 -4.04 3.27 -7.58
N LEU A 105 -3.71 2.45 -6.58
CA LEU A 105 -3.97 1.01 -6.61
C LEU A 105 -5.47 0.70 -6.66
N GLU A 106 -6.31 1.52 -6.04
CA GLU A 106 -7.76 1.37 -6.16
C GLU A 106 -8.24 1.65 -7.57
N GLU A 107 -7.76 2.70 -8.23
CA GLU A 107 -8.15 2.93 -9.62
C GLU A 107 -7.68 1.78 -10.52
N VAL A 108 -6.48 1.22 -10.29
CA VAL A 108 -6.05 -0.03 -10.96
C VAL A 108 -7.05 -1.17 -10.71
N ALA A 109 -7.40 -1.45 -9.46
CA ALA A 109 -8.33 -2.51 -9.09
C ALA A 109 -9.74 -2.29 -9.67
N ARG A 110 -10.20 -1.03 -9.70
CA ARG A 110 -11.50 -0.62 -10.24
C ARG A 110 -11.59 -0.87 -11.73
N TRP A 111 -10.55 -0.53 -12.49
CA TRP A 111 -10.52 -0.73 -13.94
C TRP A 111 -10.08 -2.13 -14.36
N HIS A 112 -9.70 -2.98 -13.39
CA HIS A 112 -9.32 -4.36 -13.65
C HIS A 112 -10.39 -5.14 -14.43
N PRO A 113 -10.01 -5.96 -15.43
CA PRO A 113 -10.96 -6.69 -16.28
C PRO A 113 -11.96 -7.53 -15.50
N ALA A 114 -11.49 -8.29 -14.49
CA ALA A 114 -12.37 -9.12 -13.66
C ALA A 114 -13.36 -8.27 -12.83
N ALA A 115 -12.92 -7.12 -12.32
CA ALA A 115 -13.79 -6.21 -11.57
C ALA A 115 -14.87 -5.58 -12.46
N GLN A 116 -14.50 -5.20 -13.69
CA GLN A 116 -15.45 -4.67 -14.68
C GLN A 116 -16.46 -5.73 -15.10
N TYR A 117 -16.00 -6.96 -15.35
CA TYR A 117 -16.85 -8.09 -15.70
C TYR A 117 -17.87 -8.41 -14.60
N LEU A 118 -17.42 -8.51 -13.35
CA LEU A 118 -18.29 -8.74 -12.18
C LEU A 118 -19.28 -7.59 -11.95
N ALA A 119 -18.92 -6.37 -12.34
CA ALA A 119 -19.80 -5.21 -12.28
C ALA A 119 -20.76 -5.10 -13.49
N GLY A 120 -20.77 -6.06 -14.41
CA GLY A 120 -21.60 -6.06 -15.62
C GLY A 120 -21.24 -4.95 -16.63
N ARG A 121 -20.00 -4.44 -16.57
CA ARG A 121 -19.50 -3.36 -17.44
C ARG A 121 -18.64 -3.93 -18.57
N ARG A 122 -18.53 -3.17 -19.67
CA ARG A 122 -17.55 -3.47 -20.72
C ARG A 122 -16.14 -3.18 -20.22
N VAL A 123 -15.20 -4.05 -20.56
CA VAL A 123 -13.79 -3.89 -20.17
C VAL A 123 -13.14 -2.78 -20.99
N ASP A 124 -12.71 -1.71 -20.32
CA ASP A 124 -11.93 -0.62 -20.91
C ASP A 124 -10.44 -0.86 -20.67
N TRP A 125 -9.82 -1.60 -21.58
CA TRP A 125 -8.39 -1.94 -21.53
C TRP A 125 -7.49 -0.70 -21.56
N ARG A 126 -7.88 0.34 -22.31
CA ARG A 126 -7.09 1.56 -22.42
C ARG A 126 -6.99 2.24 -21.06
N ARG A 127 -8.13 2.41 -20.38
CA ARG A 127 -8.16 3.05 -19.06
C ARG A 127 -7.47 2.21 -17.99
N TYR A 128 -7.63 0.90 -18.04
CA TYR A 128 -6.92 -0.01 -17.15
C TYR A 128 -5.39 0.12 -17.30
N LEU A 129 -4.87 0.02 -18.53
CA LEU A 129 -3.43 0.12 -18.80
C LEU A 129 -2.86 1.49 -18.42
N LEU A 130 -3.62 2.58 -18.63
CA LEU A 130 -3.21 3.92 -18.20
C LEU A 130 -3.03 4.02 -16.69
N TRP A 131 -3.95 3.44 -15.91
CA TRP A 131 -3.82 3.43 -14.45
C TRP A 131 -2.70 2.53 -13.96
N VAL A 132 -2.46 1.38 -14.61
CA VAL A 132 -1.30 0.53 -14.30
C VAL A 132 0.00 1.28 -14.56
N ALA A 133 0.12 1.96 -15.70
CA ALA A 133 1.29 2.78 -16.01
C ALA A 133 1.48 3.93 -15.02
N ALA A 134 0.40 4.61 -14.63
CA ALA A 134 0.44 5.68 -13.63
C ALA A 134 0.89 5.16 -12.25
N ALA A 135 0.39 3.99 -11.83
CA ALA A 135 0.81 3.35 -10.59
C ALA A 135 2.28 2.90 -10.62
N LEU A 136 2.77 2.39 -11.76
CA LEU A 136 4.20 2.08 -11.95
C LEU A 136 5.08 3.33 -11.93
N SER A 137 4.62 4.44 -12.52
CA SER A 137 5.34 5.71 -12.44
C SER A 137 5.42 6.21 -10.99
N LEU A 138 4.34 6.05 -10.21
CA LEU A 138 4.35 6.35 -8.79
C LEU A 138 5.34 5.45 -8.03
N ALA A 139 5.40 4.15 -8.34
CA ALA A 139 6.39 3.24 -7.76
C ALA A 139 7.84 3.71 -8.04
N GLY A 140 8.09 4.26 -9.24
CA GLY A 140 9.37 4.90 -9.57
C GLY A 140 9.70 6.07 -8.66
N VAL A 141 8.73 6.97 -8.43
CA VAL A 141 8.90 8.11 -7.53
C VAL A 141 9.17 7.66 -6.09
N LEU A 142 8.48 6.63 -5.61
CA LEU A 142 8.68 6.08 -4.26
C LEU A 142 10.03 5.38 -4.08
N SER A 143 10.69 5.02 -5.17
CA SER A 143 11.97 4.30 -5.16
C SER A 143 13.19 5.23 -5.20
N LEU A 144 12.96 6.54 -5.33
CA LEU A 144 13.99 7.57 -5.22
C LEU A 144 14.33 7.81 -3.75
#